data_AF-A0A7C3P437-F1
#
_entry.id   AF-A0A7C3P437-F1
#
_cell.length_a   1.000
_cell.length_b   1.000
_cell.length_c   1.000
_cell.angle_alpha   90.00
_cell.angle_beta   90.00
_cell.angle_gamma   90.00
#
_symmetry.space_group_name_H-M   'P 1'
#
loop_
_entity.id
_entity.type
_entity.pdbx_description
1 polymer ?
#
loop_
_entity_poly.entity_id
_entity_poly.type
_entity_poly.pdbx_seq_one_letter_code
_entity_poly.pdbx_strand_id
1 'polypeptide(L)'
;KDLTWKEFKEVTKASTSDVGAVMYLIALSAIFTYGLVWDRIPEVIANLLLGISGDSPYIMLSIIVVFLIFAGMFVDGSVLILMLTPIFLPVATKAGFDPVHFGLVFVLTITMGNMTPPVGSAMYAGCSILDCSLQDYVKESLSFFIASIVCIAIVMIFPELTLFIPNLMFGK
;
A
#
# COMPACT_ATOMS: atom_id res chain seq x y z
N LYS A 1 -15.95 -36.88 -0.68
CA LYS A 1 -17.20 -36.07 -0.70
C LYS A 1 -17.00 -35.14 -1.86
N ASP A 2 -17.27 -35.66 -3.05
CA ASP A 2 -16.61 -35.22 -4.27
C ASP A 2 -17.51 -34.21 -4.96
N LEU A 3 -16.94 -33.06 -5.35
CA LEU A 3 -17.62 -32.04 -6.15
C LEU A 3 -18.12 -32.69 -7.43
N THR A 4 -19.44 -32.76 -7.59
CA THR A 4 -20.03 -33.22 -8.84
C THR A 4 -19.71 -32.22 -9.96
N TRP A 5 -19.66 -32.68 -11.22
CA TRP A 5 -19.41 -31.81 -12.37
C TRP A 5 -20.40 -30.63 -12.48
N LYS A 6 -21.61 -30.80 -11.94
CA LYS A 6 -22.63 -29.74 -11.88
C LYS A 6 -22.28 -28.70 -10.82
N GLU A 7 -21.94 -29.12 -9.61
CA GLU A 7 -21.48 -28.23 -8.53
C GLU A 7 -20.20 -27.48 -8.94
N PHE A 8 -19.26 -28.15 -9.61
CA PHE A 8 -18.05 -27.50 -10.13
C PHE A 8 -18.37 -26.34 -11.07
N LYS A 9 -19.29 -26.53 -12.02
CA LYS A 9 -19.72 -25.46 -12.95
C LYS A 9 -20.45 -24.32 -12.22
N GLU A 10 -21.30 -24.63 -11.26
CA GLU A 10 -22.02 -23.63 -10.47
C GLU A 10 -21.06 -22.78 -9.64
N VAL A 11 -20.12 -23.40 -8.93
CA VAL A 11 -19.10 -22.70 -8.12
C VAL A 11 -18.20 -21.86 -9.02
N THR A 12 -17.74 -22.39 -10.16
CA THR A 12 -16.90 -21.63 -11.10
C THR A 12 -17.63 -20.40 -11.64
N LYS A 13 -18.92 -20.52 -11.97
CA LYS A 13 -19.74 -19.40 -12.45
C LYS A 13 -19.92 -18.33 -11.37
N ALA A 14 -20.19 -18.74 -10.13
CA ALA A 14 -20.29 -17.83 -9.00
C ALA A 14 -18.96 -17.08 -8.77
N SER A 15 -17.84 -17.80 -8.63
CA SER A 15 -16.52 -17.19 -8.45
C SER A 15 -16.13 -16.26 -9.60
N THR A 16 -16.48 -16.60 -10.84
CA THR A 16 -16.23 -15.72 -12.00
C THR A 16 -17.04 -14.42 -11.92
N SER A 17 -18.27 -14.49 -11.42
CA SER A 17 -19.13 -13.31 -11.21
C SER A 17 -18.54 -12.38 -10.15
N ASP A 18 -18.12 -12.94 -9.02
CA ASP A 18 -17.55 -12.17 -7.89
C ASP A 18 -16.24 -11.48 -8.30
N VAL A 19 -15.33 -12.24 -8.94
CA VAL A 19 -14.08 -11.68 -9.48
C VAL A 19 -14.36 -10.66 -10.57
N GLY A 20 -15.39 -10.88 -11.40
CA GLY A 20 -15.79 -9.94 -12.45
C GLY A 20 -16.24 -8.59 -11.91
N ALA A 21 -17.04 -8.58 -10.83
CA ALA A 21 -17.47 -7.35 -10.16
C ALA A 21 -16.28 -6.58 -9.58
N VAL A 22 -15.35 -7.28 -8.93
CA VAL A 22 -14.11 -6.70 -8.39
C VAL A 22 -13.24 -6.09 -9.50
N MET A 23 -12.98 -6.86 -10.55
CA MET A 23 -12.17 -6.41 -11.69
C MET A 23 -12.80 -5.20 -12.38
N TYR A 24 -14.13 -5.13 -12.45
CA TYR A 24 -14.84 -3.98 -13.01
C TYR A 24 -14.63 -2.71 -12.18
N LEU A 25 -14.75 -2.78 -10.85
CA LEU A 25 -14.48 -1.65 -9.95
C LEU A 25 -13.02 -1.18 -10.09
N ILE A 26 -12.07 -2.12 -10.11
CA ILE A 26 -10.64 -1.81 -10.26
C ILE A 26 -10.34 -1.18 -11.62
N ALA A 27 -10.98 -1.65 -12.70
CA ALA A 27 -10.82 -1.08 -14.03
C ALA A 27 -11.30 0.38 -14.09
N LEU A 28 -12.41 0.71 -13.42
CA LEU A 28 -12.91 2.09 -13.34
C LEU A 28 -11.96 2.98 -12.51
N SER A 29 -11.44 2.49 -11.38
CA SER A 29 -10.48 3.26 -10.57
C SER A 29 -9.13 3.46 -11.26
N ALA A 30 -8.75 2.56 -12.16
CA ALA A 30 -7.50 2.66 -12.92
C ALA A 30 -7.48 3.89 -13.85
N ILE A 31 -8.63 4.30 -14.41
CA ILE A 31 -8.71 5.50 -15.27
C ILE A 31 -8.39 6.76 -14.45
N PHE A 32 -8.94 6.86 -13.24
CA PHE A 32 -8.63 7.97 -12.33
C PHE A 32 -7.15 7.97 -11.91
N THR A 33 -6.62 6.80 -11.57
CA THR A 33 -5.20 6.61 -11.27
C THR A 33 -4.31 7.08 -12.43
N TYR A 34 -4.66 6.71 -13.66
CA TYR A 34 -3.89 7.10 -14.84
C TYR A 34 -3.89 8.61 -15.06
N GLY A 35 -5.03 9.28 -14.83
CA GLY A 35 -5.12 10.75 -14.88
C GLY A 35 -4.20 11.44 -13.86
N LEU A 36 -4.18 10.97 -12.60
CA LEU A 36 -3.28 11.51 -11.58
C LEU A 36 -1.80 11.35 -11.94
N VAL A 37 -1.45 10.21 -12.54
CA VAL A 37 -0.07 9.93 -13.01
C VAL A 37 0.27 10.81 -14.21
N TRP A 38 -0.67 11.00 -15.14
CA TRP A 38 -0.49 11.83 -16.33
C TRP A 38 -0.20 13.29 -15.95
N ASP A 39 -0.94 13.82 -14.98
CA ASP A 39 -0.74 15.17 -14.45
C ASP A 39 0.44 15.26 -13.46
N ARG A 40 1.13 14.15 -13.20
CA ARG A 40 2.28 14.06 -12.27
C ARG A 40 1.97 14.58 -10.87
N ILE A 41 0.70 14.50 -10.45
CA ILE A 41 0.27 15.02 -9.14
C ILE A 41 1.08 14.40 -8.00
N PRO A 42 1.33 13.08 -7.97
CA PRO A 42 2.09 12.49 -6.86
C PRO A 42 3.56 12.95 -6.83
N GLU A 43 4.17 13.24 -7.99
CA GLU A 43 5.54 13.78 -8.09
C GLU A 43 5.60 15.23 -7.58
N VAL A 44 4.63 16.06 -7.97
CA VAL A 44 4.55 17.46 -7.50
C VAL A 44 4.36 17.51 -5.98
N ILE A 45 3.45 16.70 -5.42
CA ILE A 45 3.22 16.65 -3.97
C ILE A 45 4.47 16.13 -3.26
N ALA A 46 5.11 15.07 -3.77
CA ALA A 46 6.35 14.56 -3.21
C ALA A 46 7.43 15.66 -3.13
N ASN A 47 7.66 16.39 -4.21
CA ASN A 47 8.65 17.47 -4.25
C ASN A 47 8.32 18.62 -3.29
N LEU A 48 7.04 18.99 -3.16
CA LEU A 48 6.60 19.99 -2.19
C LEU A 48 6.87 19.53 -0.76
N LEU A 49 6.52 18.29 -0.43
CA LEU A 49 6.72 17.73 0.90
C LEU A 49 8.20 17.63 1.27
N LEU A 50 9.06 17.26 0.31
CA LEU A 50 10.51 17.26 0.48
C LEU A 50 11.08 18.66 0.73
N GLY A 51 10.50 19.69 0.12
CA GLY A 51 10.86 21.08 0.39
C GLY A 51 10.50 21.56 1.79
N ILE A 52 9.50 20.95 2.44
CA ILE A 52 9.00 21.33 3.77
C ILE A 52 9.71 20.56 4.89
N SER A 53 10.26 19.37 4.61
CA SER A 53 10.85 18.48 5.63
C SER A 53 12.09 19.02 6.37
N GLY A 54 12.70 20.11 5.90
CA GLY A 54 13.89 20.70 6.52
C GLY A 54 15.07 19.73 6.59
N ASP A 55 15.89 19.84 7.65
CA ASP A 55 17.13 19.05 7.80
C ASP A 55 16.98 17.74 8.58
N SER A 56 15.78 17.41 9.11
CA SER A 56 15.60 16.23 9.96
C SER A 56 15.17 14.98 9.16
N PRO A 57 16.00 13.91 9.11
CA PRO A 57 15.69 12.69 8.35
C PRO A 57 14.40 11.99 8.83
N TYR A 58 14.12 11.99 10.13
CA TYR A 58 12.93 11.33 10.68
C TYR A 58 11.65 12.11 10.39
N ILE A 59 11.71 13.44 10.38
CA ILE A 59 10.56 14.27 9.97
C ILE A 59 10.24 14.01 8.50
N MET A 60 11.26 13.99 7.64
CA MET A 60 11.10 13.63 6.23
C MET A 60 10.46 12.25 6.06
N LEU A 61 10.96 11.23 6.75
CA LEU A 61 10.42 9.87 6.65
C LEU A 61 8.97 9.79 7.13
N SER A 62 8.62 10.51 8.20
CA SER A 62 7.24 10.56 8.70
C SER A 62 6.29 11.23 7.71
N ILE A 63 6.70 12.32 7.06
CA ILE A 63 5.92 13.01 6.02
C ILE A 63 5.71 12.10 4.82
N ILE A 64 6.76 11.39 4.39
CA ILE A 64 6.67 10.41 3.30
C ILE A 64 5.67 9.32 3.66
N VAL A 65 5.75 8.74 4.86
CA VAL A 65 4.81 7.69 5.28
C VAL A 65 3.37 8.19 5.28
N VAL A 66 3.10 9.36 5.86
CA VAL A 66 1.75 9.95 5.84
C VAL A 66 1.25 10.15 4.41
N PHE A 67 2.09 10.72 3.54
CA PHE A 67 1.77 10.87 2.12
C PHE A 67 1.48 9.54 1.43
N LEU A 68 2.28 8.51 1.68
CA LEU A 68 2.10 7.18 1.07
C LEU A 68 0.83 6.49 1.54
N ILE A 69 0.41 6.67 2.80
CA ILE A 69 -0.89 6.19 3.29
C ILE A 69 -2.00 6.85 2.48
N PHE A 70 -1.99 8.18 2.38
CA PHE A 70 -2.98 8.92 1.61
C PHE A 70 -2.93 8.59 0.12
N ALA A 71 -1.77 8.43 -0.48
CA ALA A 71 -1.65 8.06 -1.89
C ALA A 71 -2.16 6.63 -2.13
N GLY A 72 -1.77 5.68 -1.28
CA GLY A 72 -2.16 4.26 -1.38
C GLY A 72 -3.65 4.00 -1.16
N MET A 73 -4.33 4.92 -0.49
CA MET A 73 -5.78 4.94 -0.33
C MET A 73 -6.53 5.14 -1.67
N PHE A 74 -5.98 5.94 -2.60
CA PHE A 74 -6.63 6.28 -3.88
C PHE A 74 -6.06 5.53 -5.08
N VAL A 75 -4.76 5.19 -5.02
CA VAL A 75 -4.00 4.66 -6.15
C VAL A 75 -3.50 3.26 -5.83
N ASP A 76 -3.55 2.37 -6.82
CA ASP A 76 -3.03 1.02 -6.67
C ASP A 76 -1.56 1.01 -6.22
N GLY A 77 -1.28 0.21 -5.21
CA GLY A 77 0.04 0.16 -4.59
C GLY A 77 1.17 -0.21 -5.56
N SER A 78 0.91 -1.07 -6.55
CA SER A 78 1.93 -1.47 -7.52
C SER A 78 2.36 -0.29 -8.39
N VAL A 79 1.41 0.55 -8.80
CA VAL A 79 1.66 1.75 -9.61
C VAL A 79 2.45 2.77 -8.79
N LEU A 80 2.06 2.99 -7.52
CA LEU A 80 2.78 3.89 -6.63
C LEU A 80 4.22 3.43 -6.38
N ILE A 81 4.44 2.14 -6.12
CA ILE A 81 5.79 1.61 -5.87
C ILE A 81 6.69 1.87 -7.08
N LEU A 82 6.24 1.54 -8.29
CA LEU A 82 7.05 1.73 -9.50
C LEU A 82 7.38 3.20 -9.78
N MET A 83 6.45 4.11 -9.48
CA MET A 83 6.59 5.52 -9.81
C MET A 83 7.30 6.35 -8.72
N LEU A 84 6.95 6.14 -7.44
CA LEU A 84 7.43 6.96 -6.33
C LEU A 84 8.76 6.46 -5.73
N THR A 85 9.09 5.17 -5.87
CA THR A 85 10.39 4.64 -5.43
C THR A 85 11.58 5.39 -6.05
N PRO A 86 11.68 5.61 -7.38
CA PRO A 86 12.81 6.33 -7.96
C PRO A 86 12.90 7.79 -7.50
N ILE A 87 11.81 8.37 -6.98
CA ILE A 87 11.76 9.74 -6.47
C ILE A 87 12.24 9.78 -5.01
N PHE A 88 11.68 8.94 -4.14
CA PHE A 88 11.97 9.00 -2.71
C PHE A 88 13.22 8.22 -2.29
N LEU A 89 13.58 7.14 -2.98
CA LEU A 89 14.77 6.34 -2.65
C LEU A 89 16.08 7.17 -2.66
N PRO A 90 16.39 7.98 -3.70
CA PRO A 90 17.61 8.79 -3.69
C PRO A 90 17.60 9.86 -2.59
N VAL A 91 16.42 10.28 -2.14
CA VAL A 91 16.27 11.29 -1.08
C VAL A 91 16.46 10.65 0.31
N ALA A 92 15.84 9.49 0.54
CA ALA A 92 16.01 8.70 1.75
C ALA A 92 17.47 8.28 1.97
N THR A 93 18.14 7.82 0.91
CA THR A 93 19.55 7.42 0.96
C THR A 93 20.48 8.61 1.22
N LYS A 94 20.22 9.79 0.63
CA LYS A 94 20.95 11.03 0.95
C LYS A 94 20.75 11.47 2.40
N ALA A 95 19.57 11.23 2.97
CA ALA A 95 19.28 11.51 4.37
C ALA A 95 19.88 10.49 5.35
N GLY A 96 20.59 9.47 4.85
CA GLY A 96 21.30 8.49 5.67
C GLY A 96 20.54 7.20 5.97
N PHE A 97 19.35 6.99 5.37
CA PHE A 97 18.62 5.73 5.52
C PHE A 97 19.17 4.64 4.60
N ASP A 98 19.23 3.41 5.11
CA ASP A 98 19.54 2.24 4.28
C ASP A 98 18.40 1.96 3.28
N PRO A 99 18.71 1.69 1.99
CA PRO A 99 17.72 1.39 0.95
C PRO A 99 16.75 0.27 1.32
N VAL A 100 17.23 -0.77 2.02
CA VAL A 100 16.42 -1.93 2.41
C VAL A 100 15.43 -1.53 3.48
N HIS A 101 15.89 -0.80 4.49
CA HIS A 101 15.04 -0.28 5.55
C HIS A 101 13.94 0.63 4.97
N PHE A 102 14.33 1.59 4.12
CA PHE A 102 13.39 2.50 3.47
C PHE A 102 12.39 1.74 2.61
N GLY A 103 12.84 0.81 1.76
CA GLY A 103 11.97 0.00 0.92
C GLY A 103 10.95 -0.81 1.72
N LEU A 104 11.33 -1.33 2.88
CA LEU A 104 10.44 -2.10 3.75
C LEU A 104 9.37 -1.21 4.38
N VAL A 105 9.76 -0.04 4.92
CA VAL A 105 8.80 0.97 5.41
C VAL A 105 7.84 1.38 4.28
N PHE A 106 8.38 1.61 3.09
CA PHE A 106 7.63 2.04 1.91
C PHE A 106 6.54 1.04 1.51
N VAL A 107 6.92 -0.24 1.37
CA VAL A 107 5.99 -1.32 0.98
C VAL A 107 4.94 -1.53 2.06
N LEU A 108 5.33 -1.63 3.34
CA LEU A 108 4.38 -1.80 4.45
C LEU A 108 3.34 -0.67 4.49
N THR A 109 3.79 0.56 4.27
CA THR A 109 2.93 1.74 4.29
C THR A 109 1.92 1.73 3.14
N ILE A 110 2.36 1.41 1.93
CA ILE A 110 1.47 1.33 0.76
C ILE A 110 0.48 0.17 0.89
N THR A 111 0.93 -0.99 1.38
CA THR A 111 0.04 -2.13 1.62
C THR A 111 -1.06 -1.76 2.62
N MET A 112 -0.71 -1.07 3.70
CA MET A 112 -1.69 -0.55 4.66
C MET A 112 -2.66 0.45 3.99
N GLY A 113 -2.14 1.39 3.20
CA GLY A 113 -2.96 2.36 2.46
C GLY A 113 -3.98 1.70 1.54
N ASN A 114 -3.57 0.65 0.82
CA ASN A 114 -4.44 -0.07 -0.13
C ASN A 114 -5.55 -0.90 0.56
N MET A 115 -5.42 -1.15 1.86
CA MET A 115 -6.46 -1.79 2.67
C MET A 115 -7.41 -0.78 3.34
N THR A 116 -7.16 0.53 3.22
CA THR A 116 -7.90 1.58 3.92
C THR A 116 -8.91 2.28 2.97
N PRO A 117 -10.12 2.69 3.43
CA PRO A 117 -11.07 3.46 2.61
C PRO A 117 -10.44 4.79 2.19
N PRO A 118 -10.52 5.24 0.91
CA PRO A 118 -11.74 5.52 0.15
C PRO A 118 -11.85 4.83 -1.25
N VAL A 119 -10.76 4.31 -1.83
CA VAL A 119 -10.77 3.51 -3.08
C VAL A 119 -10.14 2.14 -2.88
N GLY A 120 -9.19 1.99 -1.93
CA GLY A 120 -8.52 0.75 -1.48
C GLY A 120 -8.83 -0.50 -2.29
N SER A 121 -8.14 -0.71 -3.41
CA SER A 121 -8.48 -1.76 -4.39
C SER A 121 -8.47 -3.15 -3.75
N ALA A 122 -7.51 -3.40 -2.84
CA ALA A 122 -7.42 -4.65 -2.08
C ALA A 122 -8.57 -4.83 -1.08
N MET A 123 -9.01 -3.75 -0.43
CA MET A 123 -10.16 -3.75 0.46
C MET A 123 -11.47 -4.06 -0.28
N TYR A 124 -11.74 -3.38 -1.40
CA TYR A 124 -12.96 -3.62 -2.18
C TYR A 124 -12.98 -5.04 -2.79
N ALA A 125 -11.82 -5.53 -3.24
CA ALA A 125 -11.68 -6.91 -3.66
C ALA A 125 -12.04 -7.89 -2.54
N GLY A 126 -11.50 -7.67 -1.33
CA GLY A 126 -11.80 -8.50 -0.16
C GLY A 126 -13.28 -8.45 0.22
N CYS A 127 -13.88 -7.26 0.28
CA CYS A 127 -15.30 -7.10 0.63
C CYS A 127 -16.23 -7.77 -0.38
N SER A 128 -15.92 -7.68 -1.67
CA SER A 128 -16.74 -8.31 -2.72
C SER A 128 -16.60 -9.83 -2.76
N ILE A 129 -15.44 -10.38 -2.39
CA ILE A 129 -15.25 -11.85 -2.31
C ILE A 129 -15.93 -12.42 -1.06
N LEU A 130 -15.88 -11.68 0.05
CA LEU A 130 -16.47 -12.07 1.33
C LEU A 130 -17.95 -11.71 1.46
N ASP A 131 -18.52 -11.05 0.44
CA ASP A 131 -19.89 -10.50 0.41
C ASP A 131 -20.24 -9.72 1.69
N CYS A 132 -19.30 -8.89 2.15
CA CYS A 132 -19.46 -8.08 3.36
C CYS A 132 -19.54 -6.59 3.04
N SER A 133 -20.24 -5.86 3.91
CA SER A 133 -20.35 -4.41 3.73
C SER A 133 -19.03 -3.72 4.03
N LEU A 134 -18.75 -2.64 3.31
CA LEU A 134 -17.56 -1.81 3.55
C LEU A 134 -17.51 -1.30 5.01
N GLN A 135 -18.66 -0.97 5.59
CA GLN A 135 -18.76 -0.48 6.96
C GLN A 135 -18.35 -1.55 7.98
N ASP A 136 -18.80 -2.78 7.79
CA ASP A 136 -18.42 -3.91 8.65
C ASP A 136 -16.93 -4.21 8.52
N TYR A 137 -16.40 -4.23 7.29
CA TYR A 137 -14.97 -4.41 7.06
C TYR A 137 -14.14 -3.39 7.83
N VAL A 138 -14.44 -2.09 7.68
CA VAL A 138 -13.65 -1.01 8.30
C VAL A 138 -13.74 -1.05 9.82
N LYS A 139 -14.93 -1.36 10.35
CA LYS A 139 -15.14 -1.45 11.80
C LYS A 139 -14.35 -2.61 12.42
N GLU A 140 -14.39 -3.78 11.79
CA GLU A 140 -13.67 -4.96 12.29
C GLU A 140 -12.16 -4.89 12.02
N SER A 141 -11.75 -4.27 10.91
CA SER A 141 -10.33 -4.07 10.56
C SER A 141 -9.66 -2.92 11.32
N LEU A 142 -10.42 -2.11 12.08
CA LEU A 142 -9.86 -0.98 12.84
C LEU A 142 -8.71 -1.40 13.76
N SER A 143 -8.86 -2.53 14.46
CA SER A 143 -7.79 -3.06 15.32
C SER A 143 -6.54 -3.44 14.52
N PHE A 144 -6.71 -3.92 13.28
CA PHE A 144 -5.61 -4.24 12.37
C PHE A 144 -4.95 -3.00 11.79
N PHE A 145 -5.70 -1.92 11.52
CA PHE A 145 -5.11 -0.65 11.10
C PHE A 145 -4.26 -0.04 12.20
N ILE A 146 -4.75 -0.06 13.44
CA ILE A 146 -3.98 0.44 14.58
C ILE A 146 -2.70 -0.40 14.75
N ALA A 147 -2.80 -1.73 14.70
CA ALA A 147 -1.64 -2.61 14.78
C ALA A 147 -0.64 -2.36 13.64
N SER A 148 -1.12 -2.13 12.41
CA SER A 148 -0.28 -1.81 11.25
C SER A 148 0.44 -0.48 11.40
N ILE A 149 -0.23 0.57 11.87
CA ILE A 149 0.39 1.88 12.13
C ILE A 149 1.47 1.76 13.20
N VAL A 150 1.17 1.04 14.29
CA VAL A 150 2.14 0.78 15.36
C VAL A 150 3.35 0.00 14.83
N CYS A 151 3.11 -1.03 14.00
CA CYS A 151 4.19 -1.79 13.37
C CYS A 151 5.07 -0.90 12.49
N ILE A 152 4.48 -0.07 11.63
CA ILE A 152 5.21 0.88 10.78
C ILE A 152 6.02 1.86 11.63
N ALA A 153 5.46 2.38 12.72
CA ALA A 153 6.14 3.29 13.63
C ALA A 153 7.33 2.62 14.34
N ILE A 154 7.16 1.38 14.81
CA ILE A 154 8.24 0.60 15.42
C ILE A 154 9.36 0.38 14.41
N VAL A 155 9.01 -0.07 13.20
CA VAL A 155 9.98 -0.29 12.14
C VAL A 155 10.74 1.00 11.84
N MET A 156 10.05 2.13 11.69
CA MET A 156 10.64 3.45 11.40
C MET A 156 11.67 3.89 12.45
N ILE A 157 11.44 3.58 13.73
CA ILE A 157 12.33 3.99 14.83
C ILE A 157 13.49 3.00 15.01
N PHE A 158 13.25 1.72 14.72
CA PHE A 158 14.22 0.64 14.95
C PHE A 158 14.66 0.00 13.62
N PRO A 159 15.56 0.65 12.85
CA PRO A 159 16.02 0.12 11.57
C PRO A 159 16.75 -1.23 11.71
N GLU A 160 17.34 -1.49 12.88
CA GLU A 160 17.99 -2.77 13.20
C GLU A 160 17.04 -3.96 13.05
N LEU A 161 15.75 -3.82 13.36
CA LEU A 161 14.77 -4.91 13.18
C LEU A 161 14.66 -5.34 11.72
N THR A 162 14.74 -4.38 10.80
CA THR A 162 14.67 -4.64 9.35
C THR A 162 15.99 -5.06 8.77
N LEU A 163 17.10 -4.57 9.32
CA LEU A 163 18.44 -4.85 8.84
C LEU A 163 19.05 -6.10 9.49
N PHE A 164 18.45 -6.66 10.54
CA PHE A 164 18.94 -7.85 11.23
C PHE A 164 19.13 -9.04 10.29
N ILE A 165 18.09 -9.41 9.53
CA ILE A 165 18.17 -10.52 8.57
C ILE A 165 19.11 -10.19 7.40
N PRO A 166 19.01 -9.02 6.75
CA PRO A 166 19.97 -8.62 5.72
C PRO A 166 21.43 -8.64 6.19
N ASN A 167 21.74 -8.14 7.38
CA ASN A 167 23.11 -8.12 7.90
C ASN A 167 23.61 -9.53 8.21
N LEU A 168 22.75 -10.42 8.71
CA LEU A 168 23.09 -11.82 8.95
C LEU A 168 23.36 -12.60 7.65
N MET A 169 22.61 -12.32 6.58
CA MET A 169 22.74 -13.02 5.29
C MET A 169 23.82 -12.44 4.38
N PHE A 170 23.93 -11.11 4.32
CA PHE A 170 24.84 -10.40 3.41
C PHE A 170 26.13 -9.91 4.08
N GLY A 171 26.29 -10.12 5.39
CA GLY A 171 27.55 -9.91 6.11
C GLY A 171 28.09 -8.49 6.01
N LYS A 172 27.32 -7.52 6.51
CA LYS A 172 27.84 -6.17 6.83
C LYS A 172 28.21 -6.10 8.30
#